data_AF-A0A5P0YJ01-F1
#
_entry.id   AF-A0A5P0YJ01-F1
#
_cell.length_a   1.000
_cell.length_b   1.000
_cell.length_c   1.000
_cell.angle_alpha   90.00
_cell.angle_beta   90.00
_cell.angle_gamma   90.00
#
_symmetry.space_group_name_H-M   'P 1'
#
loop_
_entity.id
_entity.type
_entity.pdbx_description
1 polymer ?
#
loop_
_entity_poly.entity_id
_entity_poly.type
_entity_poly.pdbx_seq_one_letter_code
_entity_poly.pdbx_strand_id
1 'polypeptide(L)'
;MGKRGVVTDYAGEELYPGDLINYATRQGNRVRVSDAIIQRVTAVLVDGRLRPMLKVQPTGTESGFAKRRTMRSEWISAEHARLIMANGGHD
;
A
#
# COMPACT_ATOMS: atom_id res chain seq x y z
N MET A 1 1.55 -1.15 22.03
CA MET A 1 0.97 -2.50 22.18
C MET A 1 0.20 -2.78 20.91
N GLY A 2 0.78 -3.51 19.95
CA GLY A 2 0.10 -3.78 18.67
C GLY A 2 -1.14 -4.64 18.93
N LYS A 3 -2.32 -4.17 18.53
CA LYS A 3 -3.56 -4.96 18.59
C LYS A 3 -3.36 -6.20 17.71
N ARG A 4 -3.64 -7.41 18.22
CA ARG A 4 -3.48 -8.65 17.45
C ARG A 4 -4.32 -8.58 16.17
N GLY A 5 -3.67 -8.74 15.01
CA GLY A 5 -4.36 -8.89 13.71
C GLY A 5 -4.39 -7.66 12.79
N VAL A 6 -3.73 -6.56 13.16
CA VAL A 6 -3.61 -5.39 12.27
C VAL A 6 -2.50 -5.59 11.24
N VAL A 7 -2.72 -5.07 10.03
CA VAL A 7 -1.66 -4.93 9.04
C VAL A 7 -0.96 -3.60 9.28
N THR A 8 0.36 -3.63 9.38
CA THR A 8 1.17 -2.43 9.52
C THR A 8 1.99 -2.18 8.27
N ASP A 9 2.40 -0.93 8.09
CA ASP A 9 3.47 -0.59 7.18
C ASP A 9 4.84 -1.03 7.76
N TYR A 10 5.92 -0.81 7.00
CA TYR A 10 7.25 -1.23 7.45
C TYR A 10 7.78 -0.45 8.67
N ALA A 11 7.20 0.72 8.97
CA ALA A 11 7.56 1.54 10.12
C ALA A 11 6.73 1.19 11.37
N GLY A 12 5.76 0.28 11.24
CA GLY A 12 4.89 -0.18 12.32
C GLY A 12 3.58 0.61 12.47
N GLU A 13 3.27 1.51 11.52
CA GLU A 13 1.99 2.22 11.53
C GLU A 13 0.87 1.30 11.04
N GLU A 14 -0.27 1.33 11.72
CA GLU A 14 -1.44 0.54 11.31
C GLU A 14 -2.02 1.09 10.00
N LEU A 15 -2.41 0.19 9.10
CA LEU A 15 -2.93 0.52 7.79
C LEU A 15 -4.41 0.14 7.67
N TYR A 16 -5.20 1.09 7.18
CA TYR A 16 -6.63 0.97 7.06
C TYR A 16 -7.14 1.45 5.69
N PRO A 17 -8.35 1.02 5.26
CA PRO A 17 -9.01 1.63 4.12
C PRO A 17 -9.18 3.15 4.29
N GLY A 18 -8.89 3.89 3.23
CA GLY A 18 -8.90 5.35 3.19
C GLY A 18 -7.53 5.99 3.38
N ASP A 19 -6.56 5.28 3.97
CA ASP A 19 -5.23 5.85 4.20
C ASP A 19 -4.51 6.16 2.89
N LEU A 20 -3.77 7.27 2.90
CA LEU A 20 -2.84 7.62 1.85
C LEU A 20 -1.48 7.00 2.17
N ILE A 21 -1.01 6.16 1.25
CA ILE A 21 0.30 5.52 1.33
C ILE A 21 1.14 5.88 0.12
N ASN A 22 2.47 5.72 0.23
CA ASN A 22 3.30 5.43 -0.93
C ASN A 22 3.61 3.94 -1.02
N TYR A 23 3.91 3.47 -2.23
CA TYR A 23 4.42 2.13 -2.47
C TYR A 23 5.35 2.08 -3.68
N ALA A 24 6.30 1.14 -3.65
CA ALA A 24 7.16 0.87 -4.79
C ALA A 24 6.42 0.09 -5.88
N THR A 25 6.51 0.56 -7.13
CA THR A 25 5.96 -0.12 -8.31
C THR A 25 7.02 -0.17 -9.42
N ARG A 26 7.02 -1.25 -10.20
CA ARG A 26 7.97 -1.44 -11.30
C ARG A 26 7.53 -0.72 -12.56
N GLN A 27 8.50 -0.13 -13.25
CA GLN A 27 8.37 0.41 -14.59
C GLN A 27 9.47 -0.19 -15.47
N GLY A 28 9.21 -1.37 -16.05
CA GLY A 28 10.24 -2.16 -16.74
C GLY A 28 11.37 -2.51 -15.77
N ASN A 29 12.60 -2.10 -16.10
CA ASN A 29 13.78 -2.30 -15.26
C ASN A 29 14.00 -1.20 -14.21
N ARG A 30 13.09 -0.23 -14.10
CA ARG A 30 13.16 0.85 -13.10
C ARG A 30 12.15 0.64 -11.99
N VAL A 31 12.42 1.24 -10.84
CA VAL A 31 11.48 1.36 -9.73
C VAL A 31 11.03 2.81 -9.66
N ARG A 32 9.73 3.01 -9.46
CA ARG A 32 9.15 4.29 -9.09
C ARG A 32 8.35 4.11 -7.81
N VAL A 33 8.11 5.21 -7.13
CA VAL A 33 7.24 5.30 -5.96
C VAL A 33 5.95 5.96 -6.40
N SER A 34 4.82 5.44 -5.97
CA SER A 34 3.51 6.00 -6.29
C SER A 34 2.70 6.18 -5.03
N ASP A 35 1.95 7.26 -4.98
CA ASP A 35 0.96 7.45 -3.94
C ASP A 35 -0.34 6.73 -4.34
N ALA A 36 -1.02 6.18 -3.34
CA ALA A 36 -2.29 5.50 -3.51
C ALA A 36 -3.14 5.55 -2.24
N ILE A 37 -4.45 5.46 -2.44
CA ILE A 37 -5.42 5.27 -1.36
C ILE A 37 -5.68 3.78 -1.16
N ILE A 38 -5.62 3.31 0.08
CA ILE A 38 -6.00 1.94 0.42
C ILE A 38 -7.52 1.79 0.26
N GLN A 39 -7.95 0.84 -0.57
CA GLN A 39 -9.36 0.47 -0.72
C GLN A 39 -9.74 -0.71 0.17
N ARG A 40 -8.80 -1.63 0.41
CA ARG A 40 -9.03 -2.84 1.22
C ARG A 40 -7.73 -3.35 1.82
N VAL A 41 -7.82 -3.86 3.04
CA VAL A 41 -6.74 -4.55 3.76
C VAL A 41 -7.14 -6.01 3.93
N THR A 42 -6.21 -6.93 3.70
CA THR A 42 -6.43 -8.37 3.92
C THR A 42 -5.11 -9.10 4.17
N ALA A 43 -5.18 -10.38 4.49
CA ALA A 43 -4.03 -11.28 4.49
C ALA A 43 -4.39 -12.51 3.68
N VAL A 44 -3.44 -13.01 2.91
CA VAL A 44 -3.59 -14.23 2.10
C VAL A 44 -2.51 -15.23 2.46
N LEU A 45 -2.83 -16.52 2.40
CA LEU A 45 -1.85 -17.58 2.64
C LEU A 45 -1.04 -17.81 1.35
N VAL A 46 0.28 -17.60 1.41
CA VAL A 46 1.23 -17.83 0.32
C VAL A 46 2.37 -18.68 0.86
N ASP A 47 2.61 -19.84 0.26
CA ASP A 47 3.68 -20.77 0.67
C ASP A 47 3.65 -21.10 2.18
N GLY A 48 2.45 -21.29 2.73
CA GLY A 48 2.25 -21.59 4.16
C GLY A 48 2.41 -20.40 5.11
N ARG A 49 2.63 -19.18 4.60
CA ARG A 49 2.78 -17.95 5.40
C ARG A 49 1.69 -16.94 5.06
N LEU A 50 1.10 -16.32 6.08
CA LEU A 50 0.19 -15.19 5.88
C LEU A 50 1.00 -13.99 5.38
N ARG A 51 0.62 -13.46 4.22
CA ARG A 51 1.16 -12.24 3.64
C ARG A 51 0.12 -11.13 3.70
N PRO A 52 0.44 -9.98 4.33
CA PRO A 52 -0.45 -8.82 4.34
C PRO A 52 -0.53 -8.21 2.93
N MET A 53 -1.76 -7.97 2.46
CA MET A 53 -2.04 -7.47 1.14
C MET A 53 -2.97 -6.25 1.20
N LEU A 54 -2.71 -5.27 0.35
CA LEU A 54 -3.47 -4.05 0.21
C LEU A 54 -4.03 -3.96 -1.20
N LYS A 55 -5.34 -3.71 -1.34
CA LYS A 55 -5.91 -3.26 -2.60
C LYS A 55 -5.80 -1.74 -2.61
N VAL A 56 -5.14 -1.18 -3.60
CA VAL A 56 -4.81 0.25 -3.64
C VAL A 56 -5.31 0.89 -4.92
N GLN A 57 -5.74 2.15 -4.81
CA GLN A 57 -6.10 3.00 -5.93
C GLN A 57 -5.05 4.10 -6.09
N PRO A 58 -4.22 4.07 -7.15
CA PRO A 58 -3.24 5.12 -7.40
C PRO A 58 -3.88 6.50 -7.49
N THR A 59 -3.20 7.52 -6.97
CA THR A 59 -3.67 8.93 -7.04
C THR A 59 -3.19 9.65 -8.31
N GLY A 60 -2.10 9.16 -8.91
CA GLY A 60 -1.43 9.75 -10.07
C GLY A 60 -0.21 10.59 -9.70
N THR A 61 0.02 10.79 -8.40
CA THR A 61 1.28 11.30 -7.87
C THR A 61 2.31 10.18 -7.86
N GLU A 62 3.41 10.40 -8.58
CA GLU A 62 4.46 9.40 -8.77
C GLU A 62 5.84 10.07 -8.76
N SER A 63 6.84 9.30 -8.33
CA SER A 63 8.23 9.67 -8.54
C SER A 63 8.68 9.32 -9.98
N GLY A 64 9.59 10.11 -10.51
CA GLY A 64 10.16 9.92 -11.85
C GLY A 64 9.50 10.76 -12.95
N PHE A 65 10.04 10.62 -14.17
CA PHE A 65 9.72 11.50 -15.30
C PHE A 65 8.50 11.06 -16.12
N ALA A 66 8.11 9.79 -16.01
CA ALA A 66 7.08 9.20 -16.85
C ALA A 66 5.92 8.69 -15.99
N LYS A 67 4.74 9.27 -16.20
CA LYS A 67 3.51 8.91 -15.49
C LYS A 67 3.01 7.52 -15.88
N ARG A 68 2.28 6.85 -14.98
CA ARG A 68 1.56 5.60 -15.27
C ARG A 68 0.61 5.78 -16.44
N ARG A 69 0.53 4.75 -17.29
CA ARG A 69 -0.44 4.71 -18.40
C ARG A 69 -1.87 4.44 -17.91
N THR A 70 -2.03 3.75 -16.78
CA THR A 70 -3.34 3.31 -16.27
C THR A 70 -3.44 3.56 -14.78
N MET A 71 -4.61 4.01 -14.32
CA MET A 71 -4.95 4.21 -12.91
C MET A 71 -5.68 2.99 -12.32
N ARG A 72 -5.43 1.78 -12.83
CA ARG A 72 -6.14 0.58 -12.37
C ARG A 72 -5.82 0.33 -10.89
N SER A 73 -6.81 -0.11 -10.12
CA SER A 73 -6.57 -0.58 -8.76
C SER A 73 -5.76 -1.88 -8.78
N GLU A 74 -4.83 -2.01 -7.84
CA GLU A 74 -3.85 -3.10 -7.81
C GLU A 74 -3.79 -3.74 -6.43
N TRP A 75 -3.41 -5.01 -6.36
CA TRP A 75 -3.07 -5.69 -5.11
C TRP A 75 -1.56 -5.63 -4.91
N ILE A 76 -1.13 -5.17 -3.74
CA ILE A 76 0.29 -5.06 -3.37
C ILE A 76 0.54 -5.72 -2.01
N SER A 77 1.77 -6.17 -1.78
CA SER A 77 2.23 -6.55 -0.44
C SER A 77 2.38 -5.29 0.43
N ALA A 78 2.03 -5.38 1.71
CA ALA A 78 2.23 -4.28 2.65
C ALA A 78 3.73 -4.04 2.99
N GLU A 79 4.60 -4.99 2.67
CA GLU A 79 6.04 -4.97 3.02
C GLU A 79 6.81 -3.74 2.50
N HIS A 80 6.35 -3.15 1.40
CA HIS A 80 7.00 -1.99 0.77
C HIS A 80 6.05 -0.78 0.63
N ALA A 81 5.06 -0.70 1.52
CA ALA A 81 4.18 0.45 1.67
C ALA A 81 4.65 1.33 2.84
N ARG A 82 4.45 2.64 2.72
CA ARG A 82 4.63 3.60 3.84
C ARG A 82 3.39 4.46 3.98
N LEU A 83 2.86 4.57 5.20
CA LEU A 83 1.83 5.53 5.53
C LEU A 83 2.34 6.96 5.32
N ILE A 84 1.60 7.76 4.54
CA ILE A 84 1.81 9.20 4.40
C ILE A 84 0.84 9.95 5.29
N MET A 85 -0.44 9.58 5.23
CA MET A 85 -1.50 10.25 5.97
C MET A 85 -2.59 9.24 6.31
N ALA A 86 -2.92 9.14 7.61
CA ALA A 86 -4.04 8.35 8.08
C ALA A 86 -5.36 9.03 7.72
N ASN A 87 -6.36 8.23 7.37
CA ASN A 87 -7.73 8.69 7.33
C ASN A 87 -8.21 8.92 8.77
N GLY A 88 -8.71 10.11 9.10
CA GLY A 88 -9.01 10.55 10.47
C GLY A 88 -10.23 9.91 11.14
N GLY A 89 -10.56 8.65 10.82
CA GLY A 89 -11.75 7.94 11.31
C GLY A 89 -11.47 6.61 12.02
N HIS A 90 -10.22 6.35 12.42
CA HIS A 90 -9.82 5.09 13.08
C HIS A 90 -9.41 5.35 14.54
N ASP A 91 -10.39 5.66 15.40
CA ASP A 91 -10.25 5.71 16.86
C ASP A 91 -10.85 4.44 17.51
#